data_AF-A0A944C7A8-F1
#
_entry.id   AF-A0A944C7A8-F1
#
_cell.length_a   1.000
_cell.length_b   1.000
_cell.length_c   1.000
_cell.angle_alpha   90.00
_cell.angle_beta   90.00
_cell.angle_gamma   90.00
#
_symmetry.space_group_name_H-M   'P 1'
#
loop_
_entity.id
_entity.type
_entity.pdbx_description
1 polymer ?
#
loop_
_entity_poly.entity_id
_entity_poly.type
_entity_poly.pdbx_seq_one_letter_code
_entity_poly.pdbx_strand_id
1 'polypeptide(L)'
;MPTAFDESKADFSGIGKSSNGNIFIGRVIHKTKITVNEKGTKAGAVTSVELVMEAAPPEDKSVTLDRPFVYMIIENSTSVPLFIGAYTGI
;
A
#
# COMPACT_ATOMS: atom_id res chain seq x y z
N MET A 1 8.81 17.22 -9.14
CA MET A 1 9.56 16.49 -10.19
C MET A 1 9.01 16.74 -11.61
N PRO A 2 8.83 17.99 -12.07
CA PRO A 2 8.38 18.22 -13.45
C PRO A 2 9.51 18.05 -14.47
N THR A 3 10.77 18.28 -14.08
CA THR A 3 11.92 18.34 -14.99
C THR A 3 12.19 17.03 -15.73
N ALA A 4 11.99 15.88 -15.07
CA ALA A 4 12.18 14.57 -15.70
C ALA A 4 11.21 14.30 -16.87
N PHE A 5 10.08 15.00 -16.90
CA PHE A 5 9.05 14.88 -17.94
C PHE A 5 9.09 16.05 -18.95
N ASP A 6 10.02 16.99 -18.78
CA ASP A 6 10.20 18.16 -19.64
C ASP A 6 11.30 17.86 -20.66
N GLU A 7 10.93 17.80 -21.94
CA GLU A 7 11.86 17.52 -23.03
C GLU A 7 13.05 18.50 -23.07
N SER A 8 12.86 19.76 -22.67
CA SER A 8 13.92 20.77 -22.71
C SER A 8 14.82 20.78 -21.46
N LYS A 9 14.32 20.27 -20.32
CA LYS A 9 14.99 20.39 -19.01
C LYS A 9 15.39 19.07 -18.38
N ALA A 10 14.94 17.94 -18.90
CA ALA A 10 15.33 16.63 -18.39
C ALA A 10 16.84 16.42 -18.61
N ASP A 11 17.52 15.92 -17.58
CA ASP A 11 18.91 15.51 -17.68
C ASP A 11 19.03 14.02 -17.35
N PHE A 12 19.08 13.19 -18.40
CA PHE A 12 19.34 11.76 -18.32
C PHE A 12 20.73 11.41 -18.89
N SER A 13 21.67 12.37 -18.89
CA SER A 13 23.02 12.18 -19.43
C SER A 13 23.81 11.05 -18.74
N GLY A 14 23.48 10.72 -17.49
CA GLY A 14 24.02 9.57 -16.76
C GLY A 14 23.50 8.21 -17.25
N ILE A 15 22.40 8.18 -18.01
CA ILE A 15 21.87 6.97 -18.66
C ILE A 15 22.38 6.87 -20.10
N GLY A 16 22.42 7.99 -20.81
CA GLY A 16 22.92 8.04 -22.19
C GLY A 16 22.72 9.39 -22.86
N LYS A 17 23.20 9.50 -24.09
CA LYS A 17 23.01 10.66 -24.96
C LYS A 17 22.39 10.20 -26.28
N SER A 18 21.47 10.99 -26.82
CA SER A 18 20.83 10.73 -28.10
C SER A 18 21.23 11.78 -29.13
N SER A 19 21.50 11.36 -30.36
CA SER A 19 21.74 12.27 -31.49
C SER A 19 20.45 12.92 -32.00
N ASN A 20 19.29 12.39 -31.61
CA ASN A 20 17.98 12.73 -32.18
C ASN A 20 17.16 13.66 -31.26
N GLY A 21 17.79 14.25 -30.24
CA GLY A 21 17.13 15.13 -29.27
C GLY A 21 17.40 14.73 -27.83
N ASN A 22 16.80 15.46 -26.89
CA ASN A 22 16.99 15.20 -25.48
C ASN A 22 16.20 13.96 -25.02
N ILE A 23 16.75 13.22 -24.06
CA ILE A 23 16.07 12.07 -23.45
C ILE A 23 15.21 12.62 -22.31
N PHE A 24 13.93 12.23 -22.26
CA PHE A 24 13.01 12.60 -21.19
C PHE A 24 11.94 11.52 -20.98
N ILE A 25 11.22 11.58 -19.85
CA ILE A 25 10.13 10.65 -19.56
C ILE A 25 8.85 11.16 -20.20
N GLY A 26 8.36 10.48 -21.24
CA GLY A 26 7.04 10.78 -21.80
C GLY A 26 5.89 10.27 -20.93
N ARG A 27 6.01 9.04 -20.40
CA ARG A 27 4.98 8.42 -19.56
C ARG A 27 5.58 7.34 -18.66
N VAL A 28 5.11 7.29 -17.42
CA VAL A 28 5.31 6.13 -16.53
C VAL A 28 3.99 5.39 -16.41
N ILE A 29 4.01 4.08 -16.65
CA ILE A 29 2.83 3.22 -16.52
C ILE A 29 3.05 2.30 -15.33
N HIS A 30 2.17 2.41 -14.33
CA HIS A 30 2.17 1.57 -13.14
C HIS A 30 0.79 0.92 -12.99
N LYS A 31 0.75 -0.41 -12.83
CA LYS A 31 -0.48 -1.18 -12.67
C LYS A 31 -0.30 -2.19 -11.56
N THR A 32 -1.20 -2.15 -10.58
CA THR A 32 -1.23 -3.07 -9.44
C THR A 32 -2.61 -3.70 -9.31
N LYS A 33 -2.68 -4.89 -8.70
CA LYS A 33 -3.93 -5.58 -8.40
C LYS A 33 -3.83 -6.18 -7.00
N ILE A 34 -4.82 -5.94 -6.17
CA ILE A 34 -4.94 -6.48 -4.82
C ILE A 34 -6.28 -7.21 -4.75
N THR A 35 -6.24 -8.45 -4.25
CA THR A 35 -7.44 -9.27 -4.04
C THR A 35 -7.46 -9.66 -2.58
N VAL A 36 -8.47 -9.19 -1.85
CA VAL A 36 -8.71 -9.59 -0.46
C VAL A 36 -9.78 -10.67 -0.47
N ASN A 37 -9.53 -11.80 0.21
CA ASN A 37 -10.51 -12.85 0.40
C ASN A 37 -10.39 -13.43 1.81
N GLU A 38 -11.42 -14.18 2.23
CA GLU A 38 -11.52 -14.79 3.56
C GLU A 38 -10.39 -15.79 3.84
N LYS A 39 -9.77 -16.37 2.80
CA LYS A 39 -8.64 -17.28 2.93
C LYS A 39 -7.31 -16.56 3.14
N GLY A 40 -7.21 -15.30 2.71
CA GLY A 40 -6.01 -14.46 2.72
C GLY A 40 -5.94 -13.48 3.90
N THR A 41 -6.97 -13.41 4.73
CA THR A 41 -6.94 -12.80 6.07
C THR A 41 -7.59 -13.81 7.00
N LYS A 42 -6.82 -14.82 7.42
CA LYS A 42 -7.30 -15.83 8.38
C LYS A 42 -7.83 -15.07 9.60
N ALA A 43 -9.14 -14.96 9.70
CA ALA A 43 -9.84 -14.43 10.86
C ALA A 43 -9.51 -15.37 12.02
N GLY A 44 -8.43 -15.06 12.74
CA GLY A 44 -8.08 -15.68 13.99
C GLY A 44 -9.05 -15.20 15.05
N ALA A 45 -10.32 -15.60 14.95
CA ALA A 45 -11.17 -15.74 16.12
C ALA A 45 -10.66 -16.98 16.87
N VAL A 46 -9.49 -16.84 17.52
CA VAL A 46 -9.06 -17.79 18.53
C VAL A 46 -9.90 -17.47 19.75
N THR A 47 -11.09 -18.08 19.85
CA THR A 47 -11.76 -18.21 21.14
C THR A 47 -10.94 -19.17 21.99
N SER A 48 -9.92 -18.64 22.68
CA SER A 48 -9.33 -19.31 23.83
C SER A 48 -10.32 -19.16 24.98
N VAL A 49 -10.97 -20.24 25.38
CA VAL A 49 -11.75 -20.27 26.61
C VAL A 49 -10.74 -20.39 27.74
N GLU A 50 -10.22 -19.27 28.22
CA GLU A 50 -9.51 -19.21 29.49
C GLU A 50 -10.54 -18.91 30.59
N LEU A 51 -10.58 -19.78 31.61
CA LEU A 51 -11.30 -19.51 32.85
C LEU A 51 -10.54 -18.38 33.58
N VAL A 52 -10.89 -17.13 33.28
CA VAL A 52 -10.31 -15.97 33.97
C VAL A 52 -11.10 -15.70 35.24
N MET A 53 -10.46 -15.96 36.36
CA MET A 53 -10.87 -15.55 37.70
C MET A 53 -11.15 -14.03 37.72
N GLU A 54 -12.33 -13.64 38.18
CA GLU A 54 -12.88 -12.28 38.45
C GLU A 54 -11.94 -11.06 38.22
N ALA A 55 -11.70 -10.71 36.96
CA ALA A 55 -11.25 -9.36 36.59
C ALA A 55 -12.16 -8.85 35.47
N ALA A 56 -12.56 -7.58 35.53
CA ALA A 56 -13.36 -6.95 34.49
C ALA A 56 -12.68 -7.19 33.12
N PRO A 57 -13.39 -7.75 32.13
CA PRO A 57 -12.81 -8.00 30.82
C PRO A 57 -12.25 -6.69 30.26
N PRO A 58 -11.05 -6.70 29.65
CA PRO A 58 -10.58 -5.53 28.93
C PRO A 58 -11.64 -5.13 27.89
N GLU A 59 -11.91 -3.83 27.76
CA GLU A 59 -12.87 -3.37 26.75
C GLU A 59 -12.45 -3.84 25.36
N ASP A 60 -13.30 -4.67 24.74
CA ASP A 60 -13.07 -5.16 23.39
C ASP A 60 -13.09 -4.00 22.40
N LYS A 61 -11.96 -3.78 21.71
CA LYS A 61 -11.87 -2.79 20.65
C LYS A 61 -12.38 -3.39 19.35
N SER A 62 -13.51 -2.86 18.87
CA SER A 62 -14.08 -3.23 17.57
C SER A 62 -13.64 -2.27 16.45
N VAL A 63 -13.31 -2.83 15.29
CA VAL A 63 -13.04 -2.08 14.05
C VAL A 63 -13.93 -2.62 12.94
N THR A 64 -14.89 -1.81 12.51
CA THR A 64 -15.81 -2.12 11.41
C THR A 64 -15.45 -1.26 10.19
N LEU A 65 -15.10 -1.91 9.08
CA LEU A 65 -14.73 -1.27 7.81
C LEU A 65 -15.93 -1.21 6.85
N ASP A 66 -16.99 -0.51 7.27
CA ASP A 66 -18.28 -0.36 6.57
C ASP A 66 -18.38 0.91 5.69
N ARG A 67 -17.28 1.65 5.57
CA ARG A 67 -17.17 2.92 4.86
C ARG A 67 -15.77 3.05 4.25
N PRO A 68 -15.49 4.05 3.38
CA PRO A 68 -14.18 4.19 2.77
C PRO A 68 -13.02 4.13 3.77
N PHE A 69 -12.00 3.35 3.45
CA PHE A 69 -10.84 3.11 4.31
C PHE A 69 -9.55 3.02 3.50
N VAL A 70 -8.43 3.34 4.14
CA VAL A 70 -7.08 3.14 3.59
C VAL A 70 -6.53 1.83 4.12
N TYR A 71 -5.78 1.10 3.28
CA TYR A 71 -5.12 -0.14 3.65
C TYR A 71 -3.69 -0.15 3.11
N MET A 72 -2.83 -0.92 3.78
CA MET A 72 -1.44 -1.12 3.39
C MET A 72 -1.01 -2.57 3.63
N ILE A 73 -0.15 -3.07 2.77
CA ILE A 73 0.62 -4.30 3.01
C ILE A 73 2.03 -3.83 3.34
N ILE A 74 2.45 -4.03 4.59
CA ILE A 74 3.74 -3.56 5.10
C ILE A 74 4.70 -4.73 5.31
N GLU A 75 5.98 -4.47 5.07
CA GLU A 75 7.05 -5.32 5.56
C GLU A 75 7.35 -4.93 7.02
N ASN A 76 7.26 -5.88 7.95
CA ASN A 76 7.21 -5.55 9.38
C ASN A 76 8.53 -5.05 9.97
N SER A 77 9.70 -5.42 9.42
CA SER A 77 10.98 -5.04 10.02
C SER A 77 11.39 -3.61 9.68
N THR A 78 11.09 -3.16 8.46
CA THR A 78 11.41 -1.83 7.93
C THR A 78 10.20 -0.90 7.94
N SER A 79 8.99 -1.43 8.19
CA SER A 79 7.72 -0.71 8.08
C SER A 79 7.48 -0.08 6.69
N VAL A 80 8.14 -0.60 5.66
CA VAL A 80 7.98 -0.12 4.29
C VAL A 80 6.65 -0.63 3.72
N PRO A 81 5.79 0.26 3.19
CA PRO A 81 4.57 -0.15 2.50
C PRO A 81 4.92 -0.75 1.14
N LEU A 82 4.73 -2.06 1.00
CA LEU A 82 4.83 -2.76 -0.28
C LEU A 82 3.64 -2.44 -1.18
N PHE A 83 2.46 -2.27 -0.56
CA PHE A 83 1.25 -1.81 -1.22
C PHE A 83 0.53 -0.81 -0.33
N ILE A 84 -0.07 0.20 -0.96
CA ILE A 84 -0.97 1.17 -0.31
C ILE A 84 -2.14 1.42 -1.24
N GLY A 85 -3.33 1.54 -0.67
CA GLY A 85 -4.55 1.81 -1.43
C GLY A 85 -5.66 2.34 -0.56
N ALA A 86 -6.69 2.86 -1.21
CA ALA A 86 -7.94 3.26 -0.59
C ALA A 86 -9.08 2.45 -1.20
N TYR A 87 -9.95 1.91 -0.35
CA TYR A 87 -11.24 1.39 -0.76
C TYR A 87 -12.27 2.50 -0.58
N THR A 88 -13.03 2.80 -1.63
CA THR A 88 -13.99 3.92 -1.65
C THR A 88 -15.45 3.48 -1.84
N GLY A 89 -15.73 2.17 -1.83
CA GLY A 89 -17.11 1.65 -1.90
C GLY A 89 -17.66 1.43 -3.32
N ILE A 90 -16.80 1.34 -4.34
CA ILE A 90 -17.16 1.05 -5.74
C ILE A 90 -16.65 -0.35 -6.12
#